data_AF-A0A8H9LK28-F1
#
_entry.id   AF-A0A8H9LK28-F1
#
_cell.length_a   1.000
_cell.length_b   1.000
_cell.length_c   1.000
_cell.angle_alpha   90.00
_cell.angle_beta   90.00
_cell.angle_gamma   90.00
#
_symmetry.space_group_name_H-M   'P 1'
#
loop_
_entity.id
_entity.type
_entity.pdbx_description
1 polymer ?
#
loop_
_entity_poly.entity_id
_entity_poly.type
_entity_poly.pdbx_seq_one_letter_code
_entity_poly.pdbx_strand_id
1 'polypeptide(L)' 'MFIAFWLSGGRVLAGMNVNVWDVTDPIRELVRSRRVVDPEALADPDVPLGEV' A
#
# COMPACT_ATOMS: atom_id res chain seq x y z
N MET A 1 -10.97 10.28 4.35
CA MET A 1 -10.68 8.84 4.14
C MET A 1 -9.20 8.72 3.86
N PHE A 2 -8.54 7.65 4.28
CA PHE A 2 -7.11 7.47 4.00
C PHE A 2 -6.75 5.99 4.05
N ILE A 3 -5.55 5.69 3.54
CA ILE A 3 -4.87 4.42 3.70
C ILE A 3 -3.54 4.71 4.41
N ALA A 4 -3.18 3.88 5.38
CA ALA A 4 -1.90 3.94 6.05
C ALA A 4 -1.13 2.64 5.83
N PHE A 5 0.18 2.75 5.62
CA PHE A 5 1.09 1.64 5.41
C PHE A 5 2.19 1.62 6.46
N TRP A 6 2.57 0.43 6.89
CA TRP A 6 3.74 0.21 7.75
C TRP A 6 4.84 -0.45 6.93
N LEU A 7 6.00 0.20 6.88
CA LEU A 7 7.14 -0.26 6.10
C LEU A 7 8.32 -0.66 6.99
N SER A 8 9.09 -1.63 6.52
CA SER A 8 10.42 -1.94 7.04
C SER A 8 11.34 -2.36 5.90
N GLY A 9 12.52 -1.74 5.81
CA GLY A 9 13.46 -1.99 4.71
C GLY A 9 12.85 -1.76 3.32
N GLY A 10 11.97 -0.77 3.19
CA GLY A 10 11.26 -0.45 1.93
C GLY A 10 10.16 -1.44 1.53
N ARG A 11 9.77 -2.37 2.41
CA ARG A 11 8.74 -3.39 2.13
C ARG A 11 7.49 -3.14 2.97
N VAL A 12 6.32 -3.35 2.39
CA VAL A 12 5.04 -3.21 3.09
C VAL A 12 4.82 -4.41 4.01
N LEU A 13 4.61 -4.14 5.30
CA LEU A 13 4.32 -5.15 6.33
C LEU A 13 2.82 -5.25 6.64
N ALA A 14 2.13 -4.12 6.57
CA ALA A 14 0.70 -4.01 6.83
C ALA A 14 0.12 -2.78 6.11
N GLY A 15 -1.18 -2.81 5.87
CA GLY A 15 -1.94 -1.64 5.43
C GLY A 15 -3.31 -1.58 6.10
N MET A 16 -3.78 -0.37 6.37
CA MET A 16 -5.08 -0.08 6.98
C MET A 16 -5.81 0.95 6.12
N ASN A 17 -7.06 0.69 5.76
CA ASN A 17 -7.91 1.66 5.06
C ASN A 17 -9.03 2.16 5.98
N VAL A 18 -9.41 3.43 5.82
CA VAL A 18 -10.49 4.08 6.58
C VAL A 18 -11.46 4.74 5.63
N ASN A 19 -12.65 4.17 5.49
CA ASN A 19 -13.71 4.61 4.57
C ASN A 19 -13.24 4.66 3.10
N VAL A 20 -12.39 3.73 2.69
CA VAL A 20 -11.96 3.51 1.30
C VAL A 20 -12.34 2.09 0.91
N TRP A 21 -13.10 1.94 -0.17
CA TRP A 21 -13.56 0.64 -0.68
C TRP A 21 -12.59 0.09 -1.74
N ASP A 22 -12.70 -1.20 -2.07
CA ASP A 22 -11.95 -1.89 -3.14
C ASP A 22 -10.41 -1.91 -3.04
N VAL A 23 -9.82 -1.48 -1.91
CA VAL A 23 -8.35 -1.45 -1.71
C VAL A 23 -7.79 -2.62 -0.90
N THR A 24 -8.64 -3.48 -0.34
CA THR A 24 -8.19 -4.57 0.55
C THR A 24 -7.31 -5.61 -0.17
N ASP A 25 -7.69 -6.02 -1.37
CA ASP A 25 -6.92 -7.00 -2.16
C ASP A 25 -5.56 -6.45 -2.63
N PRO A 26 -5.44 -5.24 -3.20
CA PRO A 26 -4.13 -4.70 -3.56
C PRO A 26 -3.24 -4.46 -2.33
N ILE A 27 -3.78 -4.02 -1.19
CA ILE A 27 -3.01 -3.93 0.07
C ILE A 27 -2.47 -5.31 0.48
N ARG A 28 -3.30 -6.36 0.41
CA ARG A 28 -2.89 -7.73 0.72
C ARG A 28 -1.81 -8.23 -0.22
N GLU A 29 -1.89 -7.88 -1.50
CA GLU A 29 -0.87 -8.23 -2.49
C GLU A 29 0.47 -7.54 -2.21
N LEU A 30 0.46 -6.24 -1.90
CA LEU A 30 1.67 -5.51 -1.50
C LEU A 30 2.36 -6.16 -0.29
N VAL A 31 1.58 -6.53 0.74
CA VAL A 31 2.11 -7.23 1.93
C VAL A 31 2.67 -8.61 1.58
N ARG A 32 1.98 -9.38 0.71
CA ARG A 32 2.38 -10.75 0.33
C ARG A 32 3.60 -10.78 -0.58
N SER A 33 3.69 -9.85 -1.53
CA SER A 33 4.81 -9.76 -2.47
C SER A 33 6.13 -9.49 -1.75
N ARG A 34 6.07 -8.76 -0.63
CA ARG A 34 7.23 -8.25 0.12
C ARG A 34 8.24 -7.52 -0.78
N ARG A 35 7.87 -7.05 -1.97
CA ARG A 35 8.80 -6.32 -2.84
C ARG A 35 9.20 -5.00 -2.17
N VAL A 36 10.35 -4.48 -2.58
CA VAL A 36 10.72 -3.10 -2.22
C VAL A 36 9.84 -2.18 -3.06
N VAL A 37 9.20 -1.22 -2.41
CA VAL A 37 8.30 -0.22 -3.02
C VAL A 37 8.87 1.18 -2.80
N ASP A 38 8.48 2.11 -3.67
CA ASP A 38 8.76 3.53 -3.47
C ASP A 38 7.73 4.12 -2.48
N PRO A 39 8.18 4.62 -1.30
CA PRO A 39 7.26 5.20 -0.32
C PRO A 39 6.54 6.47 -0.81
N GLU A 40 7.13 7.24 -1.72
CA GLU A 40 6.49 8.45 -2.26
C GLU A 40 5.35 8.07 -3.19
N ALA A 41 5.59 7.14 -4.12
CA ALA A 41 4.54 6.60 -4.99
C ALA A 41 3.45 5.86 -4.21
N LEU A 42 3.80 5.17 -3.12
CA LEU A 42 2.83 4.48 -2.26
C LEU A 42 1.92 5.47 -1.49
N ALA A 43 2.42 6.66 -1.18
CA ALA A 43 1.68 7.70 -0.48
C ALA A 43 0.89 8.61 -1.44
N ASP A 44 1.13 8.49 -2.74
CA ASP A 44 0.48 9.28 -3.77
C ASP A 44 -0.92 8.69 -4.09
N PRO A 45 -2.02 9.42 -3.82
CA PRO A 45 -3.36 8.97 -4.13
C PRO A 45 -3.64 8.86 -5.64
N ASP A 46 -2.83 9.51 -6.49
CA ASP A 46 -2.96 9.45 -7.94
C ASP A 46 -2.27 8.21 -8.54
N VAL A 47 -1.47 7.48 -7.75
CA VAL A 47 -0.82 6.23 -8.14
C VAL A 47 -1.69 5.04 -7.68
N PRO A 48 -2.19 4.20 -8.61
CA PRO A 48 -2.92 3.00 -8.25
C PRO A 48 -2.02 2.01 -7.48
N LEU A 49 -2.53 1.42 -6.38
CA LEU A 49 -1.75 0.49 -5.55
C LEU A 49 -1.20 -0.74 -6.29
N GLY A 50 -1.82 -1.13 -7.41
CA GLY A 50 -1.34 -2.22 -8.27
C GLY A 50 -0.15 -1.84 -9.16
N GLU A 51 0.15 -0.56 -9.29
CA GLU A 51 1.22 -0.02 -10.15
C GLU A 51 2.45 0.44 -9.35
N VAL A 52 2.38 0.42 -8.02
CA VAL A 52 3.52 0.60 -7.11
C VAL A 52 4.45 -0.62 -7.16
#